data_AF-A0A1E3ZY58-F1
#
_entry.id   AF-A0A1E3ZY58-F1
#
_cell.length_a   1.000
_cell.length_b   1.000
_cell.length_c   1.000
_cell.angle_alpha   90.00
_cell.angle_beta   90.00
_cell.angle_gamma   90.00
#
_symmetry.space_group_name_H-M   'P 1'
#
loop_
_entity.id
_entity.type
_entity.pdbx_description
1 polymer ?
#
loop_
_entity_poly.entity_id
_entity_poly.type
_entity_poly.pdbx_seq_one_letter_code
_entity_poly.pdbx_strand_id
1 'polypeptide(L)'
;MAIQKYRRTVLKIQAGYFLATGIWPVLHMDSFLAVTGEKTDLWLVYMVGLLAVSIGICLFFERGPLLLGICSAASFALIDVIFVVKKVISPVYLTDCVLQLIFIACYIVKVKKQKFRLH
;
A
#
# COMPACT_ATOMS: atom_id res chain seq x y z
N MET A 1 28.61 -9.84 -9.70
CA MET A 1 27.85 -9.00 -10.66
C MET A 1 26.59 -9.69 -11.21
N ALA A 2 26.65 -10.96 -11.66
CA ALA A 2 25.49 -11.70 -12.19
C ALA A 2 24.31 -11.85 -11.19
N ILE A 3 24.60 -12.19 -9.93
CA ILE A 3 23.57 -12.36 -8.88
C ILE A 3 22.79 -11.06 -8.61
N GLN A 4 23.47 -9.91 -8.61
CA GLN A 4 22.82 -8.61 -8.39
C GLN A 4 21.93 -8.21 -9.57
N LYS A 5 22.38 -8.48 -10.81
CA LYS A 5 21.56 -8.28 -12.01
C LYS A 5 20.32 -9.17 -11.98
N TYR A 6 20.47 -10.45 -11.62
CA TYR A 6 19.35 -11.38 -11.46
C TYR A 6 18.33 -10.89 -10.44
N ARG A 7 18.77 -10.49 -9.23
CA ARG A 7 17.89 -9.95 -8.19
C ARG A 7 17.12 -8.72 -8.66
N ARG A 8 17.78 -7.78 -9.34
CA ARG A 8 17.10 -6.59 -9.90
C ARG A 8 16.06 -6.93 -10.95
N THR A 9 16.35 -7.89 -11.82
CA THR A 9 15.38 -8.38 -12.80
C THR A 9 14.15 -8.96 -12.11
N VAL A 10 14.34 -9.82 -11.10
CA VAL A 10 13.22 -10.39 -10.32
C VAL A 10 12.39 -9.29 -9.65
N LEU A 11 13.04 -8.31 -9.00
CA LEU A 11 12.35 -7.18 -8.36
C LEU A 11 11.50 -6.40 -9.36
N LYS A 12 12.03 -6.11 -10.56
CA LYS A 12 11.29 -5.36 -11.59
C LYS A 12 10.13 -6.15 -12.16
N ILE A 13 10.29 -7.45 -12.39
CA ILE A 13 9.21 -8.33 -12.87
C ILE A 13 8.10 -8.39 -11.82
N GLN A 14 8.46 -8.64 -10.56
CA GLN A 14 7.48 -8.72 -9.47
C GLN A 14 6.80 -7.36 -9.22
N ALA A 15 7.53 -6.25 -9.35
CA ALA A 15 6.96 -4.91 -9.29
C ALA A 15 5.91 -4.71 -10.38
N GLY A 16 6.24 -5.04 -11.64
CA GLY A 16 5.30 -4.95 -12.76
C GLY A 16 4.06 -5.80 -12.55
N TYR A 17 4.22 -7.03 -12.05
CA TYR A 17 3.11 -7.92 -11.72
C TYR A 17 2.18 -7.31 -10.65
N PHE A 18 2.73 -6.82 -9.54
CA PHE A 18 1.91 -6.23 -8.47
C PHE A 18 1.26 -4.90 -8.86
N LEU A 19 1.93 -4.08 -9.65
CA LEU A 19 1.33 -2.86 -10.20
C LEU A 19 0.17 -3.22 -11.14
N ALA A 20 0.39 -4.14 -12.08
CA ALA A 20 -0.65 -4.53 -13.04
C ALA A 20 -1.86 -5.15 -12.34
N THR A 21 -1.65 -6.16 -11.50
CA THR A 21 -2.74 -6.85 -10.81
C THR A 21 -3.40 -6.00 -9.73
N GLY A 22 -2.67 -5.09 -9.09
CA GLY A 22 -3.21 -4.17 -8.09
C GLY A 22 -4.02 -3.02 -8.67
N ILE A 23 -3.60 -2.47 -9.82
CA ILE A 23 -4.31 -1.39 -10.52
C ILE A 23 -5.59 -1.93 -11.19
N TRP A 24 -5.58 -3.16 -11.68
CA TRP A 24 -6.70 -3.73 -12.44
C TRP A 24 -8.07 -3.63 -11.77
N PRO A 25 -8.30 -4.09 -10.52
CA PRO A 25 -9.61 -3.96 -9.88
C PRO A 25 -10.00 -2.51 -9.59
N VAL A 26 -9.03 -1.59 -9.48
CA VAL A 26 -9.28 -0.15 -9.30
C VAL A 26 -9.79 0.48 -10.60
N LEU A 27 -9.25 0.08 -11.75
CA LEU A 27 -9.67 0.60 -13.06
C LEU A 27 -10.91 -0.09 -13.60
N HIS A 28 -11.05 -1.40 -13.42
CA HIS A 28 -12.13 -2.18 -14.01
C HIS A 28 -12.45 -3.43 -13.17
N MET A 29 -13.25 -3.24 -12.12
CA MET A 29 -13.66 -4.31 -11.20
C MET A 29 -14.34 -5.48 -11.93
N ASP A 30 -15.25 -5.23 -12.88
CA ASP A 30 -15.98 -6.33 -13.54
C ASP A 30 -15.07 -7.24 -14.37
N SER A 31 -14.06 -6.67 -15.05
CA SER A 31 -13.06 -7.43 -15.79
C SER A 31 -12.19 -8.27 -14.84
N PHE A 32 -11.83 -7.71 -13.68
CA PHE A 32 -11.10 -8.44 -12.66
C PHE A 32 -11.92 -9.62 -12.10
N LEU A 33 -13.20 -9.41 -11.80
CA LEU A 33 -14.11 -10.46 -11.30
C LEU A 33 -14.42 -11.51 -12.37
N ALA A 34 -14.51 -11.13 -13.65
CA ALA A 34 -14.70 -12.06 -14.75
C ALA A 34 -13.56 -13.09 -14.85
N VAL A 35 -12.34 -12.71 -14.46
CA VAL A 35 -11.16 -13.60 -14.48
C VAL A 35 -10.93 -14.30 -13.14
N THR A 36 -11.17 -13.62 -12.03
CA THR A 36 -10.85 -14.12 -10.68
C THR A 36 -12.05 -14.75 -9.96
N GLY A 37 -13.22 -14.71 -10.58
CA GLY A 37 -14.50 -15.13 -10.02
C GLY A 37 -15.10 -14.09 -9.07
N GLU A 38 -16.40 -14.21 -8.82
CA GLU A 38 -17.15 -13.30 -7.95
C GLU A 38 -16.58 -13.21 -6.53
N LYS A 39 -16.81 -12.07 -5.88
CA LYS A 39 -16.36 -11.76 -4.52
C LYS A 39 -17.48 -11.03 -3.80
N THR A 40 -17.79 -11.46 -2.58
CA THR A 40 -18.81 -10.82 -1.73
C THR A 40 -18.37 -9.42 -1.29
N ASP A 41 -17.14 -9.31 -0.81
CA ASP A 41 -16.59 -8.07 -0.24
C ASP A 41 -15.71 -7.33 -1.25
N LEU A 42 -16.33 -6.58 -2.16
CA LEU A 42 -15.59 -5.83 -3.19
C LEU A 42 -14.66 -4.76 -2.61
N TRP A 43 -14.99 -4.18 -1.45
CA TRP A 43 -14.13 -3.20 -0.78
C TRP A 43 -12.75 -3.79 -0.44
N LEU A 44 -12.71 -5.08 -0.08
CA LEU A 44 -11.47 -5.79 0.24
C LEU A 44 -10.62 -6.02 -1.00
N VAL A 45 -11.25 -6.20 -2.18
CA VAL A 45 -10.54 -6.29 -3.46
C VAL A 45 -9.81 -4.99 -3.77
N TYR A 46 -10.45 -3.84 -3.56
CA TYR A 46 -9.79 -2.54 -3.69
C TYR A 46 -8.62 -2.39 -2.70
N MET A 47 -8.81 -2.80 -1.45
CA MET A 47 -7.75 -2.75 -0.43
C MET A 47 -6.53 -3.59 -0.81
N VAL A 48 -6.72 -4.85 -1.19
CA VAL A 48 -5.64 -5.73 -1.64
C VAL A 48 -4.98 -5.17 -2.89
N GLY A 49 -5.76 -4.60 -3.81
CA GLY A 49 -5.25 -3.93 -5.00
C GLY A 49 -4.30 -2.78 -4.68
N LEU A 50 -4.70 -1.88 -3.77
CA LEU A 50 -3.87 -0.75 -3.35
C LEU A 50 -2.61 -1.18 -2.57
N LEU A 51 -2.69 -2.23 -1.74
CA LEU A 51 -1.51 -2.80 -1.09
C LEU A 51 -0.55 -3.43 -2.10
N ALA A 52 -1.06 -4.14 -3.11
CA ALA A 52 -0.24 -4.67 -4.19
C ALA A 52 0.46 -3.52 -4.95
N VAL A 53 -0.26 -2.43 -5.26
CA VAL A 53 0.36 -1.23 -5.85
C VAL A 53 1.45 -0.66 -4.95
N SER A 54 1.20 -0.55 -3.64
CA SER A 54 2.18 -0.06 -2.67
C SER A 54 3.46 -0.91 -2.65
N ILE A 55 3.32 -2.23 -2.65
CA ILE A 55 4.45 -3.16 -2.73
C ILE A 55 5.17 -3.01 -4.06
N GLY A 56 4.43 -2.95 -5.17
CA GLY A 56 4.96 -2.79 -6.53
C GLY A 56 5.80 -1.52 -6.67
N ILE A 57 5.33 -0.39 -6.14
CA ILE A 57 6.08 0.88 -6.08
C ILE A 57 7.40 0.69 -5.32
N CYS A 58 7.37 0.04 -4.15
CA CYS A 58 8.57 -0.16 -3.33
C CYS A 58 9.61 -1.05 -4.03
N LEU A 59 9.16 -2.13 -4.66
CA LEU A 59 10.02 -3.03 -5.43
C LEU A 59 10.60 -2.33 -6.66
N PHE A 60 9.80 -1.53 -7.38
CA PHE A 60 10.24 -0.81 -8.58
C PHE A 60 11.35 0.21 -8.28
N PHE A 61 11.18 0.98 -7.20
CA PHE A 61 12.16 1.99 -6.79
C PHE A 61 13.28 1.43 -5.90
N GLU A 62 13.28 0.12 -5.63
CA GLU A 62 14.22 -0.55 -4.72
C GLU A 62 14.32 0.19 -3.35
N ARG A 63 13.19 0.73 -2.85
CA ARG A 63 13.14 1.52 -1.60
C ARG A 63 12.73 0.66 -0.41
N GLY A 64 13.34 0.95 0.73
CA GLY A 64 13.18 0.20 1.98
C GLY A 64 11.87 0.47 2.75
N PRO A 65 11.80 0.00 4.01
CA PRO A 65 10.56 -0.03 4.83
C PRO A 65 9.84 1.30 4.98
N LEU A 66 10.54 2.43 4.88
CA LEU A 66 9.94 3.77 4.95
C LEU A 66 8.92 4.03 3.85
N LEU A 67 9.26 3.72 2.59
CA LEU A 67 8.33 3.94 1.48
C LEU A 67 7.14 3.00 1.59
N LEU A 68 7.39 1.75 1.98
CA LEU A 68 6.34 0.76 2.18
C LEU A 68 5.36 1.21 3.25
N GLY A 69 5.85 1.66 4.42
CA GLY A 69 5.03 2.14 5.51
C GLY A 69 4.16 3.33 5.13
N ILE A 70 4.71 4.31 4.38
CA ILE A 70 3.93 5.46 3.89
C ILE A 70 2.86 5.02 2.88
N CYS A 71 3.23 4.21 1.88
CA CYS A 71 2.30 3.78 0.84
C CYS A 71 1.19 2.86 1.38
N SER A 72 1.52 1.93 2.28
CA SER A 72 0.52 1.07 2.91
C SER A 72 -0.43 1.86 3.80
N ALA A 73 0.09 2.78 4.63
CA ALA A 73 -0.74 3.62 5.48
C ALA A 73 -1.67 4.52 4.66
N ALA A 74 -1.18 5.08 3.54
CA ALA A 74 -2.01 5.85 2.63
C ALA A 74 -3.12 4.98 1.99
N SER A 75 -2.82 3.72 1.65
CA SER A 75 -3.79 2.79 1.10
C SER A 75 -4.92 2.47 2.10
N PHE A 76 -4.57 2.17 3.36
CA PHE A 76 -5.56 1.92 4.41
C PHE A 76 -6.43 3.15 4.67
N ALA A 77 -5.82 4.30 4.91
CA ALA A 77 -6.55 5.55 5.15
C ALA A 77 -7.52 5.89 4.00
N LEU A 78 -7.10 5.69 2.75
CA LEU A 78 -7.94 5.95 1.59
C LEU A 78 -9.17 5.02 1.54
N ILE A 79 -8.98 3.72 1.76
CA ILE A 79 -10.06 2.73 1.73
C ILE A 79 -11.03 2.95 2.87
N ASP A 80 -10.53 3.19 4.07
CA ASP A 80 -11.37 3.46 5.25
C ASP A 80 -12.28 4.65 4.98
N VAL A 81 -11.73 5.77 4.53
CA VAL A 81 -12.53 6.97 4.22
C VAL A 81 -13.55 6.69 3.12
N ILE A 82 -13.13 6.12 1.99
CA ILE A 82 -14.03 5.88 0.85
C ILE A 82 -15.19 4.96 1.24
N PHE A 83 -14.90 3.83 1.90
CA PHE A 83 -15.91 2.82 2.16
C PHE A 83 -16.75 3.10 3.42
N VAL A 84 -16.25 3.88 4.37
CA VAL A 84 -17.10 4.45 5.43
C VAL A 84 -18.07 5.48 4.85
N VAL A 85 -17.60 6.40 4.00
CA VAL A 85 -18.48 7.42 3.35
C VAL A 85 -19.54 6.76 2.47
N LYS A 86 -19.17 5.69 1.75
CA LYS A 86 -20.12 4.86 0.98
C LYS A 86 -21.04 3.99 1.84
N LYS A 87 -20.90 4.00 3.17
CA LYS A 87 -21.67 3.19 4.13
C LYS A 87 -21.58 1.68 3.88
N VAL A 88 -20.42 1.22 3.39
CA VAL A 88 -20.14 -0.20 3.13
C VAL A 88 -19.50 -0.86 4.36
N ILE A 89 -18.64 -0.14 5.07
CA ILE A 89 -17.96 -0.61 6.29
C ILE A 89 -18.33 0.26 7.50
N SER A 90 -18.13 -0.28 8.70
CA SER A 90 -18.46 0.40 9.96
C SER A 90 -17.67 1.70 10.14
N PRO A 91 -18.27 2.78 10.69
CA PRO A 91 -17.56 4.01 11.04
C PRO A 91 -16.36 3.81 11.99
N VAL A 92 -16.30 2.69 12.72
CA VAL A 92 -15.14 2.31 13.56
C VAL A 92 -13.83 2.32 12.77
N TYR A 93 -13.86 2.03 11.47
CA TYR A 93 -12.68 2.04 10.60
C TYR A 93 -12.04 3.43 10.46
N LEU A 94 -12.76 4.52 10.75
CA LEU A 94 -12.13 5.85 10.82
C LEU A 94 -11.08 5.94 11.94
N THR A 95 -11.17 5.09 12.95
CA THR A 95 -10.15 4.97 13.99
C THR A 95 -8.85 4.45 13.38
N ASP A 96 -8.91 3.44 12.50
CA ASP A 96 -7.72 2.96 11.78
C ASP A 96 -7.18 4.06 10.87
N CYS A 97 -8.03 4.72 10.08
CA CYS A 97 -7.63 5.87 9.27
C CYS A 97 -6.85 6.93 10.08
N VAL A 98 -7.30 7.29 11.28
CA VAL A 98 -6.58 8.24 12.15
C VAL A 98 -5.20 7.70 12.54
N LEU A 99 -5.10 6.43 12.90
CA LEU A 99 -3.81 5.79 13.22
C LEU A 99 -2.86 5.78 12.01
N GLN A 100 -3.38 5.48 10.81
CA GLN A 100 -2.59 5.50 9.57
C GLN A 100 -2.06 6.91 9.28
N LEU A 101 -2.88 7.95 9.45
CA LEU A 101 -2.46 9.34 9.29
C LEU A 101 -1.39 9.74 10.32
N ILE A 102 -1.49 9.27 11.56
CA ILE A 102 -0.46 9.46 12.58
C ILE A 102 0.86 8.81 12.15
N PHE A 103 0.85 7.58 11.63
CA PHE A 103 2.06 6.93 11.13
C PHE A 103 2.70 7.71 9.97
N ILE A 104 1.90 8.18 9.01
CA ILE A 104 2.39 9.02 7.90
C ILE A 104 3.03 10.30 8.45
N ALA A 105 2.38 10.98 9.39
CA ALA A 105 2.92 12.17 10.02
C ALA A 105 4.26 11.88 10.73
N CYS A 106 4.35 10.80 11.50
CA CYS A 106 5.58 10.36 12.17
C CYS A 106 6.73 10.08 11.19
N TYR A 107 6.45 9.53 10.00
CA TYR A 107 7.48 9.33 8.97
C TYR A 107 7.98 10.63 8.34
N ILE A 108 7.11 11.64 8.22
CA ILE A 108 7.45 12.94 7.62
C ILE A 108 8.18 13.83 8.62
N VAL A 109 7.83 13.75 9.91
CA VAL A 109 8.48 14.51 10.97
C VAL A 109 9.90 13.96 11.17
N LYS A 110 10.91 14.75 10.77
CA LYS A 110 12.32 14.44 11.08
C LYS A 110 12.50 14.38 12.60
N VAL A 111 12.72 13.18 13.14
CA VAL A 111 13.25 13.03 14.49
C VAL A 111 14.69 13.54 14.49
N LYS A 112 14.90 14.79 14.92
CA LYS A 112 16.24 15.27 15.29
C LYS A 112 16.72 14.37 16.43
N LYS A 113 17.70 13.50 16.16
CA LYS A 113 18.39 12.77 17.23
C LYS A 113 18.96 13.78 18.22
N GLN A 114 18.41 13.85 19.43
CA GLN A 114 19.10 14.48 20.55
C GLN A 114 20.34 13.63 20.83
N LYS A 115 21.51 14.21 20.54
CA LYS A 115 22.81 13.64 20.89
C LYS A 115 22.97 13.83 22.40
N PHE A 116 22.53 12.87 23.22
CA PHE A 116 22.93 12.82 24.62
C PHE A 116 24.44 12.52 24.67
N ARG A 117 25.25 13.58 24.61
CA ARG A 117 26.65 13.56 25.05
C ARG A 117 26.61 13.73 26.57
N LEU A 118 26.74 12.64 27.29
CA LEU A 118 27.22 12.69 28.67
C LEU A 118 28.71 13.01 28.59
N HIS A 119 29.08 14.17 29.13
CA HIS A 119 30.45 14.51 29.48
C HIS A 119 30.81 13.87 30.81
#